data_AF-T0ZME4-F1
#
_entry.id   AF-T0ZME4-F1
#
_cell.length_a   1.000
_cell.length_b   1.000
_cell.length_c   1.000
_cell.angle_alpha   90.00
_cell.angle_beta   90.00
_cell.angle_gamma   90.00
#
_symmetry.space_group_name_H-M   'P 1'
#
loop_
_entity.id
_entity.type
_entity.pdbx_description
1 polymer ?
#
loop_
_entity_poly.entity_id
_entity_poly.type
_entity_poly.pdbx_seq_one_letter_code
_entity_poly.pdbx_strand_id
1 'polypeptide(L)'
;LARVVLGTIREHGNSEDPTVPRSLVVARAKSNIGPDGDGFRYAFEQTELPTHPGITASRIAWGAALKGAASELLGEPEPTREQPEGSDAAAYLRDLLADAPMTAKDVRKAGDEAGYTWRTLQRAMKRAGAESRRQGFGEPALWSIPGHTVAPVAPVTPLPECGANGATGPESGATDAGEVEL
;
A
#
# COMPACT_ATOMS: atom_id res chain seq x y z
N LEU A 1 15.65 29.05 12.28
CA LEU A 1 16.84 28.17 12.25
C LEU A 1 17.09 27.70 10.83
N ALA A 2 18.30 27.93 10.33
CA ALA A 2 18.76 27.38 9.07
C ALA A 2 18.97 25.87 9.21
N ARG A 3 18.47 25.06 8.27
CA ARG A 3 18.63 23.60 8.27
C ARG A 3 18.83 23.03 6.88
N VAL A 4 19.70 22.03 6.79
CA VAL A 4 19.94 21.19 5.61
C VAL A 4 20.02 19.73 6.07
N VAL A 5 19.37 18.84 5.35
CA VAL A 5 19.40 17.39 5.54
C VAL A 5 20.11 16.78 4.35
N LEU A 6 21.17 16.01 4.63
CA LEU A 6 21.88 15.23 3.63
C LEU A 6 21.46 13.76 3.74
N GLY A 7 21.23 13.14 2.60
CA GLY A 7 21.06 11.69 2.49
C GLY A 7 22.25 11.08 1.78
N THR A 8 22.58 9.84 2.12
CA THR A 8 23.67 9.10 1.49
C THR A 8 23.22 7.70 1.12
N ILE A 9 23.57 7.24 -0.07
CA ILE A 9 23.39 5.84 -0.48
C ILE A 9 24.68 5.25 -1.00
N ARG A 10 24.73 3.92 -1.03
CA ARG A 10 25.79 3.18 -1.73
C ARG A 10 25.34 2.96 -3.16
N GLU A 11 26.16 3.36 -4.13
CA GLU A 11 25.93 2.94 -5.51
C GLU A 11 26.37 1.47 -5.65
N HIS A 12 25.46 0.62 -6.12
CA HIS A 12 25.79 -0.73 -6.55
C HIS A 12 26.56 -0.64 -7.87
N GLY A 13 27.88 -0.46 -7.79
CA GLY A 13 28.73 -0.64 -8.96
C GLY A 13 28.69 -2.09 -9.41
N ASN A 14 28.44 -2.34 -10.69
CA ASN A 14 28.50 -3.68 -11.31
C ASN A 14 29.93 -4.26 -11.38
N SER A 15 30.81 -3.87 -10.47
CA SER A 15 32.16 -4.38 -10.36
C SER A 15 32.19 -5.44 -9.28
N GLU A 16 32.24 -6.70 -9.70
CA GLU A 16 32.60 -7.86 -8.84
C GLU A 16 34.07 -7.80 -8.37
N ASP A 17 34.85 -6.85 -8.88
CA ASP A 17 36.24 -6.65 -8.51
C ASP A 17 36.34 -5.99 -7.12
N PRO A 18 36.85 -6.71 -6.09
CA PRO A 18 36.97 -6.18 -4.73
C PRO A 18 38.01 -5.06 -4.60
N THR A 19 38.82 -4.83 -5.65
CA THR A 19 39.85 -3.78 -5.70
C THR A 19 39.29 -2.42 -6.10
N VAL A 20 38.08 -2.36 -6.67
CA VAL A 20 37.43 -1.08 -7.02
C VAL A 20 36.81 -0.47 -5.75
N PRO A 21 37.20 0.77 -5.37
CA PRO A 21 36.66 1.40 -4.18
C PRO A 21 35.15 1.61 -4.33
N ARG A 22 34.41 1.26 -3.28
CA ARG A 22 32.94 1.40 -3.24
C ARG A 22 32.56 2.87 -3.44
N SER A 23 31.71 3.13 -4.43
CA SER A 23 31.16 4.47 -4.68
C SER A 23 29.90 4.72 -3.85
N LEU A 24 29.81 5.90 -3.27
CA LEU A 24 28.66 6.39 -2.53
C LEU A 24 28.19 7.70 -3.14
N VAL A 25 26.92 8.02 -2.93
CA VAL A 25 26.31 9.28 -3.34
C VAL A 25 25.86 10.02 -2.10
N VAL A 26 26.14 11.32 -2.04
CA VAL A 26 25.53 12.24 -1.06
C VAL A 26 24.69 13.28 -1.79
N ALA A 27 23.46 13.52 -1.34
CA ALA A 27 22.57 14.53 -1.93
C ALA A 27 21.82 15.31 -0.85
N ARG A 28 21.38 16.53 -1.19
CA ARG A 28 20.58 17.38 -0.28
C ARG A 28 19.12 16.95 -0.31
N ALA A 29 18.69 16.17 0.67
CA ALA A 29 17.32 15.69 0.77
C ALA A 29 16.31 16.78 1.17
N LYS A 30 16.76 17.79 1.94
CA LYS A 30 15.91 18.91 2.36
C LYS A 30 16.73 20.13 2.77
N SER A 31 16.28 21.31 2.43
CA SER A 31 16.90 22.60 2.74
C SER A 31 15.80 23.62 2.92
N ASN A 32 15.85 24.34 4.04
CA ASN A 32 14.95 25.48 4.27
C ASN A 32 15.59 26.81 3.82
N ILE A 33 16.81 26.77 3.28
CA ILE A 33 17.66 27.95 3.05
C ILE A 33 18.25 27.98 1.63
N GLY A 34 17.76 27.13 0.72
CA GLY A 34 18.25 27.01 -0.64
C GLY A 34 17.59 25.85 -1.39
N PRO A 35 17.99 25.60 -2.64
CA PRO A 35 17.45 24.51 -3.43
C PRO A 35 17.80 23.13 -2.85
N ASP A 36 16.83 22.22 -2.96
CA ASP A 36 16.97 20.80 -2.64
C ASP A 36 17.49 20.02 -3.85
N GLY A 37 18.00 18.83 -3.60
CA GLY A 37 18.61 17.99 -4.65
C GLY A 37 20.05 18.39 -4.96
N ASP A 38 20.51 17.84 -6.08
CA ASP A 38 21.92 17.72 -6.46
C ASP A 38 22.76 17.00 -5.39
N GLY A 39 23.92 16.53 -5.82
CA GLY A 39 24.79 15.75 -4.96
C GLY A 39 26.19 15.59 -5.50
N PHE A 40 26.96 14.74 -4.83
CA PHE A 40 28.28 14.33 -5.26
C PHE A 40 28.45 12.84 -5.06
N ARG A 41 29.17 12.20 -5.99
CA ARG A 41 29.77 10.90 -5.71
C ARG A 41 30.96 11.07 -4.80
N TYR A 42 31.21 10.07 -3.96
CA TYR A 42 32.43 9.99 -3.19
C TYR A 42 32.81 8.54 -2.89
N ALA A 43 34.08 8.31 -2.60
CA ALA A 43 34.60 7.02 -2.18
C ALA A 43 35.55 7.19 -0.98
N PHE A 44 35.77 6.10 -0.26
CA PHE A 44 36.76 6.06 0.80
C PHE A 44 38.07 5.48 0.26
N GLU A 45 39.16 6.19 0.49
CA GLU A 45 40.50 5.77 0.12
C GLU A 45 41.40 5.73 1.36
N GLN A 46 42.23 4.70 1.46
CA GLN A 46 43.33 4.66 2.42
C GLN A 46 44.55 5.33 1.79
N THR A 47 45.16 6.27 2.50
CA THR A 47 46.38 6.93 2.06
C THR A 47 47.34 7.09 3.22
N GLU A 48 48.63 7.02 2.94
CA GLU A 48 49.66 7.38 3.90
C GLU A 48 49.66 8.90 4.09
N LEU A 49 49.87 9.35 5.33
CA LEU A 49 49.99 10.77 5.64
C LEU A 49 51.29 11.31 5.05
N PRO A 50 51.26 12.37 4.22
CA PRO A 50 52.46 12.90 3.57
C PRO A 50 53.54 13.34 4.57
N THR A 51 53.13 13.77 5.76
CA THR A 51 54.02 14.26 6.82
C THR A 51 54.43 13.18 7.82
N HIS A 52 53.84 11.98 7.77
CA HIS A 52 54.10 10.90 8.71
C HIS A 52 54.16 9.54 8.00
N PRO A 53 55.35 9.16 7.49
CA PRO A 53 55.55 7.85 6.90
C PRO A 53 55.23 6.73 7.89
N GLY A 54 54.55 5.69 7.44
CA GLY A 54 54.07 4.55 8.21
C GLY A 54 52.67 4.73 8.84
N ILE A 55 52.05 5.92 8.75
CA ILE A 55 50.69 6.15 9.26
C ILE A 55 49.70 6.24 8.10
N THR A 56 48.87 5.20 7.97
CA THR A 56 47.76 5.16 7.02
C THR A 56 46.51 5.78 7.63
N ALA A 57 45.86 6.68 6.89
CA ALA A 57 44.61 7.33 7.25
C ALA A 57 43.57 7.19 6.13
N SER A 58 42.29 7.29 6.52
CA SER A 58 41.17 7.29 5.57
C SER A 58 40.89 8.71 5.08
N ARG A 59 40.74 8.91 3.77
CA ARG A 59 40.26 10.15 3.17
C ARG A 59 39.03 9.92 2.31
N ILE A 60 38.26 10.98 2.09
CA ILE A 60 37.16 11.00 1.13
C ILE A 60 37.72 11.47 -0.21
N ALA A 61 37.57 10.66 -1.25
CA ALA A 61 37.80 11.05 -2.62
C ALA A 61 36.47 11.53 -3.22
N TRP A 62 36.38 12.82 -3.51
CA TRP A 62 35.20 13.39 -4.16
C TRP A 62 35.21 13.05 -5.66
N GLY A 63 34.10 12.52 -6.14
CA GLY A 63 33.87 12.18 -7.53
C GLY A 63 33.02 13.23 -8.25
N ALA A 64 32.25 12.79 -9.24
CA ALA A 64 31.43 13.64 -10.08
C ALA A 64 30.32 14.36 -9.28
N ALA A 65 30.02 15.60 -9.69
CA ALA A 65 28.81 16.29 -9.28
C ALA A 65 27.59 15.65 -9.94
N LEU A 66 26.53 15.49 -9.17
CA LEU A 66 25.26 14.92 -9.61
C LEU A 66 24.20 16.01 -9.64
N LYS A 67 23.39 16.00 -10.69
CA LYS A 67 22.25 16.90 -10.86
C LYS A 67 20.97 16.09 -10.85
N GLY A 68 19.94 16.59 -10.18
CA GLY A 68 18.64 15.91 -10.12
C GLY A 68 17.98 16.00 -8.75
N ALA A 69 16.76 15.47 -8.67
CA ALA A 69 16.04 15.43 -7.42
C ALA A 69 16.71 14.47 -6.43
N ALA A 70 16.76 14.82 -5.15
CA ALA A 70 17.37 13.95 -4.13
C ALA A 70 16.69 12.57 -4.06
N SER A 71 15.40 12.47 -4.37
CA SER A 71 14.66 11.20 -4.43
C SER A 71 15.14 10.29 -5.56
N GLU A 72 15.59 10.86 -6.67
CA GLU A 72 16.13 10.10 -7.81
C GLU A 72 17.56 9.65 -7.52
N LEU A 73 18.38 10.55 -6.95
CA LEU A 73 19.78 10.28 -6.62
C LEU A 73 19.97 9.34 -5.43
N LEU A 74 19.00 9.29 -4.52
CA LEU A 74 19.02 8.46 -3.30
C LEU A 74 18.02 7.30 -3.39
N GLY A 75 17.28 7.17 -4.48
CA GLY A 75 16.35 6.06 -4.68
C GLY A 75 17.13 4.76 -4.82
N GLU A 76 16.79 3.76 -4.01
CA GLU A 76 17.29 2.41 -4.25
C GLU A 76 16.72 1.87 -5.56
N PRO A 77 17.48 1.07 -6.32
CA PRO A 77 16.90 0.15 -7.29
C PRO A 77 16.18 -0.98 -6.52
N GLU A 78 15.12 -0.62 -5.79
CA GLU A 78 14.11 -1.60 -5.40
C GLU A 78 13.56 -2.21 -6.68
N PRO A 79 13.29 -3.52 -6.75
CA PRO A 79 12.51 -4.07 -7.85
C PRO A 79 11.20 -3.29 -7.87
N THR A 80 11.04 -2.46 -8.90
CA THR A 80 9.91 -1.58 -9.09
C THR A 80 8.62 -2.40 -9.03
N ARG A 81 8.04 -2.56 -7.84
CA ARG A 81 6.59 -2.58 -7.73
C ARG A 81 6.22 -1.14 -7.93
N GLU A 82 5.94 -0.80 -9.18
CA GLU A 82 5.49 0.52 -9.61
C GLU A 82 4.42 0.96 -8.61
N GLN A 83 4.78 1.88 -7.71
CA GLN A 83 3.78 2.50 -6.85
C GLN A 83 3.00 3.40 -7.79
N PRO A 84 1.73 3.09 -8.06
CA PRO A 84 1.01 3.86 -9.04
C PRO A 84 0.82 5.27 -8.48
N GLU A 85 1.10 6.27 -9.31
CA GLU A 85 1.13 7.67 -8.88
C GLU A 85 -0.18 8.09 -8.20
N GLY A 86 -0.17 9.19 -7.46
CA GLY A 86 -1.35 9.65 -6.74
C GLY A 86 -2.61 9.79 -7.61
N SER A 87 -2.49 10.09 -8.91
CA SER A 87 -3.61 10.14 -9.86
C SER A 87 -4.24 8.75 -10.07
N ASP A 88 -3.41 7.72 -10.16
CA ASP A 88 -3.85 6.33 -10.30
C ASP A 88 -4.56 5.84 -9.03
N ALA A 89 -4.02 6.17 -7.85
CA ALA A 89 -4.67 5.84 -6.58
C ALA A 89 -6.10 6.41 -6.43
N ALA A 90 -6.38 7.57 -7.02
CA ALA A 90 -7.71 8.17 -6.99
C ALA A 90 -8.67 7.51 -8.00
N ALA A 91 -8.17 7.04 -9.14
CA ALA A 91 -8.93 6.23 -10.08
C ALA A 91 -9.26 4.87 -9.48
N TYR A 92 -8.25 4.21 -8.91
CA TYR A 92 -8.41 2.95 -8.19
C TYR A 92 -9.48 3.03 -7.08
N LEU A 93 -9.45 4.08 -6.25
CA LEU A 93 -10.47 4.27 -5.21
C LEU A 93 -11.88 4.53 -5.77
N ARG A 94 -11.98 5.14 -6.95
CA ARG A 94 -13.28 5.32 -7.62
C ARG A 94 -13.84 3.99 -8.08
N ASP A 95 -13.02 3.16 -8.70
CA ASP A 95 -13.44 1.85 -9.20
C ASP A 95 -13.75 0.90 -8.03
N LEU A 96 -12.91 0.90 -6.99
CA LEU A 96 -13.09 0.05 -5.81
C LEU A 96 -14.38 0.37 -5.03
N LEU A 97 -14.77 1.64 -4.97
CA LEU A 97 -15.95 2.11 -4.22
C LEU A 97 -17.16 2.41 -5.13
N ALA A 98 -17.08 2.04 -6.41
CA ALA A 98 -18.15 2.26 -7.38
C ALA A 98 -19.39 1.41 -7.08
N ASP A 99 -19.19 0.14 -6.69
CA ASP A 99 -20.29 -0.82 -6.52
C ASP A 99 -20.90 -0.79 -5.11
N ALA A 100 -20.07 -0.67 -4.07
CA ALA A 100 -20.53 -0.72 -2.69
C ALA A 100 -19.63 0.07 -1.72
N PRO A 101 -20.22 0.63 -0.64
CA PRO A 101 -19.44 1.13 0.48
C PRO A 101 -18.59 0.02 1.12
N MET A 102 -17.31 0.28 1.36
CA MET A 102 -16.38 -0.68 1.97
C MET A 102 -15.86 -0.16 3.31
N THR A 103 -15.48 -1.07 4.23
CA THR A 103 -14.85 -0.63 5.48
C THR A 103 -13.43 -0.12 5.21
N ALA A 104 -12.95 0.83 6.02
CA ALA A 104 -11.59 1.35 5.92
C ALA A 104 -10.52 0.23 6.04
N LYS A 105 -10.85 -0.86 6.75
CA LYS A 105 -9.99 -2.04 6.87
C LYS A 105 -9.89 -2.80 5.56
N ASP A 106 -11.02 -3.00 4.87
CA ASP A 106 -11.05 -3.71 3.59
C ASP A 106 -10.44 -2.87 2.48
N VAL A 107 -10.67 -1.55 2.47
CA VAL A 107 -9.99 -0.62 1.57
C VAL A 107 -8.48 -0.65 1.77
N ARG A 108 -8.01 -0.71 3.03
CA ARG A 108 -6.59 -0.85 3.32
C ARG A 108 -6.04 -2.15 2.76
N LYS A 109 -6.72 -3.27 2.98
CA LYS A 109 -6.28 -4.58 2.48
C LYS A 109 -6.21 -4.59 0.94
N ALA A 110 -7.27 -4.14 0.27
CA ALA A 110 -7.30 -4.05 -1.19
C ALA A 110 -6.23 -3.08 -1.73
N GLY A 111 -5.97 -1.98 -1.02
CA GLY A 111 -4.91 -1.04 -1.38
C GLY A 111 -3.51 -1.62 -1.21
N ASP A 112 -3.25 -2.36 -0.12
CA ASP A 112 -1.99 -3.05 0.12
C ASP A 112 -1.74 -4.13 -0.97
N GLU A 113 -2.78 -4.87 -1.38
CA GLU A 113 -2.73 -5.83 -2.49
C GLU A 113 -2.45 -5.15 -3.84
N ALA A 114 -2.98 -3.96 -4.06
CA ALA A 114 -2.74 -3.13 -5.24
C ALA A 114 -1.43 -2.30 -5.16
N GLY A 115 -0.63 -2.46 -4.09
CA GLY A 115 0.66 -1.79 -3.94
C GLY A 115 0.61 -0.34 -3.45
N TYR A 116 -0.54 0.15 -2.98
CA TYR A 116 -0.69 1.49 -2.43
C TYR A 116 -0.39 1.54 -0.94
N THR A 117 0.38 2.54 -0.50
CA THR A 117 0.52 2.79 0.94
C THR A 117 -0.76 3.38 1.53
N TRP A 118 -1.05 3.06 2.80
CA TRP A 118 -2.22 3.61 3.51
C TRP A 118 -2.31 5.16 3.46
N ARG A 119 -1.15 5.84 3.55
CA ARG A 119 -1.07 7.30 3.47
C ARG A 119 -1.43 7.83 2.07
N THR A 120 -1.11 7.08 1.01
CA THR A 120 -1.48 7.41 -0.37
C THR A 120 -2.99 7.32 -0.55
N LEU A 121 -3.63 6.26 -0.07
CA LEU A 121 -5.08 6.06 -0.14
C LEU A 121 -5.85 7.16 0.62
N GLN A 122 -5.43 7.49 1.83
CA GLN A 122 -6.04 8.59 2.61
C GLN A 122 -5.96 9.94 1.89
N ARG A 123 -4.84 10.22 1.20
CA ARG A 123 -4.69 11.44 0.39
C ARG A 123 -5.49 11.40 -0.90
N ALA A 124 -5.66 10.22 -1.49
CA ALA A 124 -6.40 9.99 -2.72
C ALA A 124 -7.91 10.06 -2.48
N MET A 125 -8.38 9.70 -1.30
CA MET A 125 -9.78 9.76 -0.87
C MET A 125 -10.46 11.09 -1.22
N LYS A 126 -9.84 12.23 -0.86
CA LYS A 126 -10.36 13.57 -1.18
C LYS A 126 -10.41 13.84 -2.69
N ARG A 127 -9.46 13.31 -3.46
CA ARG A 127 -9.36 13.46 -4.92
C ARG A 127 -10.32 12.54 -5.67
N ALA A 128 -10.62 11.37 -5.09
CA ALA A 128 -11.63 10.43 -5.57
C ALA A 128 -13.07 10.87 -5.27
N GLY A 129 -13.25 11.90 -4.42
CA GLY A 129 -14.58 12.31 -3.94
C GLY A 129 -15.20 11.34 -2.94
N ALA A 130 -14.41 10.43 -2.37
CA ALA A 130 -14.88 9.48 -1.38
C ALA A 130 -15.01 10.13 0.01
N GLU A 131 -16.03 9.71 0.75
CA GLU A 131 -16.31 10.16 2.12
C GLU A 131 -16.19 9.01 3.10
N SER A 132 -15.79 9.32 4.34
CA SER A 132 -15.65 8.34 5.42
C SER A 132 -16.76 8.58 6.44
N ARG A 133 -17.79 7.73 6.43
CA ARG A 133 -18.90 7.78 7.38
C ARG A 133 -18.71 6.71 8.44
N ARG A 134 -18.89 7.09 9.72
CA ARG A 134 -19.02 6.13 10.82
C ARG A 134 -20.50 5.86 11.07
N GLN A 135 -20.90 4.60 11.19
CA GLN A 135 -22.31 4.20 11.40
C GLN A 135 -22.71 4.09 12.88
N GLY A 136 -21.83 4.42 13.82
CA GLY A 136 -22.13 4.37 15.24
C GLY A 136 -20.89 4.51 16.11
N PHE A 137 -21.08 4.47 17.42
CA PHE A 137 -19.98 4.43 18.37
C PHE A 137 -19.37 3.02 18.40
N GLY A 138 -18.08 2.90 18.07
CA GLY A 138 -17.37 1.62 18.02
C GLY A 138 -17.39 0.91 16.65
N GLU A 139 -18.23 1.34 15.72
CA GLU A 139 -18.31 0.76 14.37
C GLU A 139 -17.17 1.25 13.46
N PRO A 140 -16.68 0.41 12.53
CA PRO A 140 -15.63 0.79 11.59
C PRO A 140 -16.11 1.89 10.65
N ALA A 141 -15.19 2.77 10.24
CA ALA A 141 -15.48 3.80 9.25
C ALA A 141 -15.70 3.15 7.87
N LEU A 142 -16.80 3.48 7.23
CA LEU A 142 -17.14 3.08 5.86
C LEU A 142 -16.78 4.17 4.89
N TRP A 143 -16.16 3.78 3.78
CA TRP A 143 -15.78 4.65 2.68
C TRP A 143 -16.79 4.46 1.55
N SER A 144 -17.28 5.56 1.00
CA SER A 144 -18.29 5.55 -0.06
C SER A 144 -18.16 6.79 -0.93
N ILE A 145 -18.49 6.69 -2.21
CA ILE A 145 -18.57 7.84 -3.11
C ILE A 145 -20.03 8.29 -3.23
N PRO A 146 -20.37 9.54 -2.87
CA PRO A 146 -21.73 10.05 -2.98
C PRO A 146 -22.15 10.07 -4.46
N GLY A 147 -23.29 9.44 -4.78
CA GLY A 147 -23.84 9.36 -6.14
C GLY A 147 -23.55 8.07 -6.91
N HIS A 148 -22.72 7.16 -6.38
CA HIS A 148 -22.47 5.82 -6.95
C HIS A 148 -23.26 4.70 -6.24
N THR A 149 -24.40 5.05 -5.65
CA THR A 149 -25.29 4.02 -5.07
C THR A 149 -26.15 3.46 -6.20
N VAL A 150 -25.73 2.35 -6.81
CA VAL A 150 -26.74 1.43 -7.35
C VAL A 150 -27.59 1.00 -6.16
N ALA A 151 -28.90 1.15 -6.29
CA ALA A 151 -29.88 0.84 -5.25
C ALA A 151 -29.54 -0.49 -4.56
N PRO A 152 -29.74 -0.63 -3.23
CA PRO A 152 -29.51 -1.89 -2.56
C PRO A 152 -30.37 -2.96 -3.25
N VAL A 153 -29.71 -3.85 -3.99
CA VAL A 153 -30.33 -5.10 -4.42
C VAL A 153 -30.56 -5.86 -3.12
N ALA A 154 -31.79 -5.81 -2.64
CA ALA A 154 -32.22 -6.60 -1.49
C ALA A 154 -31.77 -8.05 -1.73
N PRO A 155 -31.23 -8.75 -0.72
CA PRO A 155 -31.02 -10.18 -0.86
C PRO A 155 -32.36 -10.79 -1.25
N VAL A 156 -32.40 -11.45 -2.41
CA VAL A 156 -33.55 -12.23 -2.83
C VAL A 156 -33.69 -13.33 -1.80
N THR A 157 -34.52 -13.10 -0.79
CA THR A 157 -34.98 -14.14 0.10
C THR A 157 -35.71 -15.16 -0.79
N PRO A 158 -35.27 -16.42 -0.88
CA PRO A 158 -36.09 -17.43 -1.54
C PRO A 158 -37.43 -17.48 -0.81
N LEU A 159 -38.51 -17.22 -1.55
CA LEU A 159 -39.87 -17.35 -1.06
C LEU A 159 -40.07 -18.77 -0.51
N PRO A 160 -40.73 -18.95 0.65
CA PRO A 160 -41.18 -20.26 1.04
C PRO A 160 -42.22 -20.71 0.00
N GLU A 161 -41.96 -21.83 -0.66
CA GLU A 161 -42.92 -22.49 -1.55
C GLU A 161 -44.19 -22.82 -0.74
N CYS A 162 -45.20 -21.98 -0.87
CA CYS A 162 -46.57 -22.37 -0.55
C CYS A 162 -47.12 -23.09 -1.78
N GLY A 163 -47.00 -24.41 -1.78
CA GLY A 163 -47.66 -25.32 -2.70
C GLY A 163 -48.40 -26.40 -1.91
N ALA A 164 -49.67 -26.14 -1.60
CA ALA A 164 -50.64 -27.18 -1.28
C ALA A 164 -50.93 -28.03 -2.53
N ASN A 165 -51.72 -29.10 -2.34
CA ASN A 165 -52.27 -30.12 -3.29
C ASN A 165 -51.49 -31.44 -3.21
N GLY A 166 -52.05 -32.62 -2.95
CA GLY A 166 -53.43 -33.09 -2.86
C GLY A 166 -53.39 -34.63 -2.71
N ALA A 167 -54.50 -35.19 -2.23
CA ALA A 167 -54.66 -36.57 -1.81
C ALA A 167 -54.61 -37.63 -2.92
N THR A 168 -54.21 -38.86 -2.55
CA THR A 168 -54.81 -40.12 -3.00
C THR A 168 -54.70 -41.15 -1.87
N GLY A 169 -55.83 -41.81 -1.55
CA GLY A 169 -55.99 -42.73 -0.42
C GLY A 169 -55.50 -44.17 -0.68
N PRO A 170 -56.24 -45.19 -0.22
CA PRO A 170 -55.89 -45.94 0.98
C PRO A 170 -55.50 -47.39 0.66
N GLU A 171 -54.61 -48.00 1.46
CA GLU A 171 -54.49 -49.45 1.49
C GLU A 171 -54.50 -49.99 2.92
N SER A 172 -55.40 -50.96 3.07
CA SER A 172 -55.80 -51.73 4.23
C SER A 172 -54.69 -52.63 4.77
N GLY A 173 -54.66 -52.79 6.09
CA GLY A 173 -53.90 -53.86 6.76
C GLY A 173 -54.38 -54.00 8.19
N ALA A 174 -55.42 -54.81 8.38
CA ALA A 174 -55.99 -55.15 9.67
C ALA A 174 -55.02 -55.96 10.53
N THR A 175 -54.97 -55.67 11.83
CA THR A 175 -55.00 -56.70 12.87
C THR A 175 -55.71 -56.15 14.10
N ASP A 176 -56.67 -56.96 14.54
CA ASP A 176 -57.66 -56.84 15.59
C ASP A 176 -57.10 -57.14 17.00
N ALA A 177 -57.95 -56.83 17.98
CA ALA A 177 -58.11 -57.37 19.33
C ALA A 177 -57.46 -56.65 20.52
N GLY A 178 -58.35 -56.11 21.38
CA GLY A 178 -58.11 -56.10 22.83
C GLY A 178 -58.63 -54.90 23.64
N GLU A 179 -59.95 -54.79 23.76
CA GLU A 179 -60.76 -54.26 24.90
C GLU A 179 -60.11 -54.65 26.27
N VAL A 180 -60.19 -53.96 27.43
CA VAL A 180 -61.28 -53.29 28.17
C VAL A 180 -60.67 -52.48 29.34
N GLU A 181 -61.40 -51.48 29.85
CA GLU A 181 -61.23 -50.82 31.16
C GLU A 181 -60.89 -51.75 32.33
N LEU A 182 -59.95 -51.33 33.20
CA LEU A 182 -60.19 -50.75 34.54
C LEU A 182 -58.91 -50.08 35.07
#